data_AF-A0A842U140-F1
#
_entry.id   AF-A0A842U140-F1
#
_cell.length_a   1.000
_cell.length_b   1.000
_cell.length_c   1.000
_cell.angle_alpha   90.00
_cell.angle_beta   90.00
_cell.angle_gamma   90.00
#
_symmetry.space_group_name_H-M   'P 1'
#
loop_
_entity.id
_entity.type
_entity.pdbx_description
1 polymer ?
#
loop_
_entity_poly.entity_id
_entity_poly.type
_entity_poly.pdbx_seq_one_letter_code
_entity_poly.pdbx_strand_id
1 'polypeptide(L)'
;MTKEIDLDEIGDYVKALHCQIRWEIIEALKSGPKNADQIMEALMPKQEDLQNNPKDKCKGTCQNGEGRIIKKPTLYYHLRELESVGIIEVAKLRPTEHKRAPEKVWELNLDKLIINFKD
;
A
#
# COMPACT_ATOMS: atom_id res chain seq x y z
N MET A 1 -2.36 -3.07 17.18
CA MET A 1 -3.81 -3.02 17.49
C MET A 1 -4.54 -4.16 16.79
N THR A 2 -5.53 -4.80 17.43
CA THR A 2 -6.44 -5.75 16.76
C THR A 2 -7.71 -5.02 16.31
N LYS A 3 -8.10 -5.19 15.06
CA LYS A 3 -9.39 -4.70 14.51
C LYS A 3 -10.27 -5.89 14.21
N GLU A 4 -11.47 -5.88 14.77
CA GLU A 4 -12.53 -6.84 14.46
C GLU A 4 -13.55 -6.14 13.57
N ILE A 5 -14.02 -6.86 12.55
CA ILE A 5 -15.05 -6.40 11.62
C ILE A 5 -16.09 -7.50 11.42
N ASP A 6 -17.28 -7.10 11.02
CA ASP A 6 -18.38 -7.98 10.64
C ASP A 6 -18.59 -7.99 9.11
N LEU A 7 -19.69 -8.61 8.67
CA LEU A 7 -20.07 -8.68 7.26
C LEU A 7 -20.58 -7.35 6.69
N ASP A 8 -21.01 -6.41 7.53
CA ASP A 8 -21.44 -5.08 7.06
C ASP A 8 -20.23 -4.22 6.71
N GLU A 9 -19.13 -4.34 7.47
CA GLU A 9 -17.85 -3.65 7.19
C GLU A 9 -16.98 -4.35 6.12
N ILE A 10 -17.19 -5.63 5.84
CA ILE A 10 -16.26 -6.45 5.01
C ILE A 10 -16.07 -5.90 3.59
N GLY A 11 -17.09 -5.25 3.02
CA GLY A 11 -17.05 -4.72 1.65
C GLY A 11 -15.93 -3.70 1.44
N ASP A 12 -15.73 -2.80 2.41
CA ASP A 12 -14.69 -1.78 2.35
C ASP A 12 -13.29 -2.39 2.45
N TYR A 13 -13.12 -3.42 3.29
CA TYR A 13 -11.85 -4.14 3.42
C TYR A 13 -11.54 -4.96 2.18
N VAL A 14 -12.53 -5.63 1.58
CA VAL A 14 -12.35 -6.33 0.30
C VAL A 14 -11.91 -5.35 -0.79
N LYS A 15 -12.57 -4.19 -0.89
CA LYS A 15 -12.17 -3.12 -1.82
C LYS A 15 -10.73 -2.68 -1.59
N ALA A 16 -10.34 -2.45 -0.34
CA ALA A 16 -9.00 -2.04 0.08
C ALA A 16 -7.94 -3.14 -0.02
N LEU A 17 -8.29 -4.43 -0.02
CA LEU A 17 -7.33 -5.54 -0.01
C LEU A 17 -7.28 -6.34 -1.32
N HIS A 18 -8.16 -6.09 -2.30
CA HIS A 18 -8.17 -6.90 -3.54
C HIS A 18 -6.94 -6.73 -4.45
N CYS A 19 -6.10 -5.71 -4.25
CA CYS A 19 -5.03 -5.34 -5.19
C CYS A 19 -3.67 -5.76 -4.63
N GLN A 20 -2.89 -6.47 -5.44
CA GLN A 20 -1.56 -6.98 -5.06
C GLN A 20 -0.61 -5.88 -4.57
N ILE A 21 -0.60 -4.71 -5.21
CA ILE A 21 0.25 -3.57 -4.80
C ILE A 21 -0.04 -3.14 -3.37
N ARG A 22 -1.30 -3.25 -2.89
CA ARG A 22 -1.64 -2.87 -1.51
C ARG A 22 -1.07 -3.84 -0.49
N TRP A 23 -0.98 -5.12 -0.83
CA TRP A 23 -0.26 -6.10 0.00
C TRP A 23 1.24 -5.84 0.03
N GLU A 24 1.84 -5.46 -1.09
CA GLU A 24 3.26 -5.11 -1.14
C GLU A 24 3.56 -3.84 -0.33
N ILE A 25 2.66 -2.85 -0.34
CA ILE A 25 2.76 -1.68 0.55
C ILE A 25 2.68 -2.09 2.02
N ILE A 26 1.72 -2.96 2.39
CA ILE A 26 1.60 -3.48 3.75
C ILE A 26 2.90 -4.20 4.16
N GLU A 27 3.45 -5.04 3.28
CA GLU A 27 4.69 -5.76 3.51
C GLU A 27 5.87 -4.80 3.73
N ALA A 28 6.01 -3.78 2.88
CA ALA A 28 7.05 -2.77 3.03
C ALA A 28 6.97 -2.09 4.41
N LEU A 29 5.77 -1.76 4.87
CA LEU A 29 5.53 -1.05 6.13
C LEU A 29 5.71 -1.93 7.39
N LYS A 30 5.81 -3.26 7.27
CA LYS A 30 6.12 -4.14 8.42
C LYS A 30 7.46 -3.80 9.09
N SER A 31 8.40 -3.23 8.32
CA SER A 31 9.71 -2.80 8.83
C SER A 31 9.69 -1.44 9.54
N GLY A 32 8.52 -0.82 9.67
CA GLY A 32 8.32 0.48 10.30
C GLY A 32 7.91 1.59 9.32
N PRO A 33 7.78 2.83 9.83
CA PRO A 33 7.21 3.93 9.07
C PRO A 33 8.03 4.32 7.82
N LYS A 34 7.37 4.61 6.70
CA LYS A 34 8.01 4.99 5.42
C LYS A 34 7.32 6.18 4.74
N ASN A 35 8.11 7.02 4.07
CA ASN A 35 7.57 8.03 3.16
C ASN A 35 7.28 7.43 1.76
N ALA A 36 6.71 8.24 0.86
CA ALA A 36 6.30 7.77 -0.45
C ALA A 36 7.48 7.24 -1.28
N ASP A 37 8.66 7.86 -1.17
CA ASP A 37 9.83 7.45 -1.95
C ASP A 37 10.40 6.12 -1.47
N GLN A 38 10.46 5.90 -0.16
CA GLN A 38 10.86 4.62 0.44
C GLN A 38 9.87 3.49 0.10
N ILE A 39 8.57 3.79 0.03
CA ILE A 39 7.57 2.81 -0.42
C ILE A 39 7.75 2.50 -1.90
N MET A 40 7.94 3.52 -2.74
CA MET A 40 8.21 3.32 -4.18
C MET A 40 9.44 2.45 -4.41
N GLU A 41 10.53 2.70 -3.67
CA GLU A 41 11.75 1.90 -3.72
C GLU A 41 11.49 0.42 -3.36
N ALA A 42 10.71 0.18 -2.30
CA ALA A 42 10.33 -1.18 -1.89
C ALA A 42 9.44 -1.91 -2.91
N LEU A 43 8.69 -1.17 -3.73
CA LEU A 43 7.84 -1.70 -4.81
C LEU A 43 8.60 -1.90 -6.14
N MET A 44 9.87 -1.50 -6.23
CA MET A 44 10.65 -1.74 -7.43
C MET A 44 10.94 -3.24 -7.56
N PRO A 45 10.80 -3.82 -8.78
CA PRO A 45 11.14 -5.22 -9.01
C PRO A 45 12.61 -5.45 -8.66
N LYS A 46 12.91 -6.59 -8.02
CA LYS A 46 14.30 -6.94 -7.72
C LYS A 46 14.99 -7.31 -9.03
N GLN A 47 16.30 -7.08 -9.11
CA GLN A 47 17.06 -7.35 -10.34
C GLN A 47 16.94 -8.80 -10.82
N GLU A 48 16.77 -9.75 -9.90
CA GLU A 48 16.57 -11.18 -10.17
C GLU A 48 15.22 -11.46 -10.88
N ASP A 49 14.20 -10.64 -10.64
CA ASP A 49 12.87 -10.76 -11.26
C ASP A 49 12.88 -10.24 -12.71
N LEU A 50 13.76 -9.27 -13.02
CA LEU A 50 13.88 -8.64 -14.33
C LEU A 50 14.60 -9.51 -15.36
N GLN A 51 15.42 -10.47 -14.93
CA GLN A 51 16.22 -11.30 -15.84
C GLN A 51 15.43 -12.44 -16.49
N ASN A 52 14.21 -12.74 -16.01
CA ASN A 52 13.47 -13.95 -16.40
C ASN A 52 12.14 -13.72 -17.14
N ASN A 53 11.78 -12.51 -17.59
CA ASN A 53 10.53 -12.33 -18.36
C ASN A 53 10.53 -11.16 -19.38
N PRO A 54 10.60 -11.43 -20.71
CA PRO A 54 10.58 -10.40 -21.76
C PRO A 54 9.22 -9.75 -22.05
N LYS A 55 8.20 -9.85 -21.18
CA LYS A 55 6.81 -9.45 -21.50
C LYS A 55 6.15 -8.42 -20.59
N ASP A 56 6.92 -7.66 -19.81
CA ASP A 56 6.38 -6.54 -19.01
C ASP A 56 6.12 -5.28 -19.86
N LYS A 57 5.20 -5.40 -20.82
CA LYS A 57 4.56 -4.26 -21.50
C LYS A 57 3.34 -3.81 -20.69
N CYS A 58 3.56 -3.17 -19.53
CA CYS A 58 2.49 -2.43 -18.88
C CYS A 58 2.18 -1.15 -19.68
N LYS A 59 1.14 -1.20 -20.53
CA LYS A 59 0.56 -0.01 -21.17
C LYS A 59 -0.51 0.67 -20.29
N GLY A 60 -0.24 0.76 -18.98
CA GLY A 60 -0.93 1.65 -18.06
C GLY A 60 -2.42 1.37 -17.83
N THR A 61 -2.72 0.40 -16.95
CA THR A 61 -3.86 0.34 -16.02
C THR A 61 -3.83 -1.06 -15.41
N CYS A 62 -3.27 -1.22 -14.22
CA CYS A 62 -3.03 -2.54 -13.63
C CYS A 62 -4.34 -3.20 -13.19
N GLN A 63 -4.93 -4.00 -14.08
CA GLN A 63 -5.84 -5.09 -13.76
C GLN A 63 -5.03 -6.39 -13.97
N ASN A 64 -5.01 -7.27 -12.97
CA ASN A 64 -4.48 -8.64 -13.02
C ASN A 64 -2.97 -8.85 -12.82
N GLY A 65 -2.36 -8.11 -11.89
CA GLY A 65 -1.50 -8.77 -10.88
C GLY A 65 -0.19 -9.46 -11.30
N GLU A 66 0.55 -8.98 -12.30
CA GLU A 66 1.94 -9.42 -12.50
C GLU A 66 2.85 -8.20 -12.79
N GLY A 67 3.72 -7.89 -11.82
CA GLY A 67 4.95 -7.06 -11.84
C GLY A 67 4.89 -5.69 -12.55
N ARG A 68 4.70 -4.56 -11.83
CA ARG A 68 4.61 -3.24 -12.49
C ARG A 68 5.15 -2.06 -11.69
N ILE A 69 6.03 -1.29 -12.34
CA ILE A 69 6.41 0.08 -11.95
C ILE A 69 5.14 0.94 -11.86
N ILE A 70 4.72 1.33 -10.66
CA ILE A 70 3.61 2.27 -10.46
C ILE A 70 4.13 3.71 -10.45
N LYS A 71 3.26 4.68 -10.78
CA LYS A 71 3.59 6.11 -10.67
C LYS A 71 3.23 6.62 -9.28
N LYS A 72 3.93 7.68 -8.82
CA LYS A 72 3.69 8.30 -7.50
C LYS A 72 2.22 8.71 -7.23
N PRO A 73 1.45 9.30 -8.19
CA PRO A 73 0.02 9.54 -7.97
C PRO A 73 -0.80 8.26 -7.76
N THR A 74 -0.44 7.17 -8.44
CA THR A 74 -1.08 5.85 -8.27
C THR A 74 -0.77 5.28 -6.89
N LEU A 75 0.45 5.47 -6.37
CA LEU A 75 0.78 5.11 -4.99
C LEU A 75 -0.13 5.82 -3.99
N TYR A 76 -0.35 7.14 -4.13
CA TYR A 76 -1.23 7.88 -3.23
C TYR A 76 -2.68 7.39 -3.25
N TYR A 77 -3.16 6.90 -4.40
CA TYR A 77 -4.47 6.24 -4.48
C TYR A 77 -4.49 4.96 -3.63
N HIS A 78 -3.47 4.10 -3.75
CA HIS A 78 -3.39 2.87 -2.95
C HIS A 78 -3.25 3.15 -1.44
N LEU A 79 -2.44 4.15 -1.06
CA LEU A 79 -2.30 4.59 0.33
C LEU A 79 -3.64 5.08 0.90
N ARG A 80 -4.41 5.86 0.12
CA ARG A 80 -5.73 6.33 0.54
C ARG A 80 -6.70 5.18 0.79
N GLU A 81 -6.75 4.17 -0.09
CA GLU A 81 -7.66 3.03 0.07
C GLU A 81 -7.31 2.18 1.31
N LEU A 82 -6.04 2.09 1.68
CA LEU A 82 -5.61 1.42 2.92
C LEU A 82 -5.89 2.28 4.16
N GLU A 83 -5.66 3.59 4.05
CA GLU A 83 -5.93 4.57 5.11
C GLU A 83 -7.43 4.66 5.41
N SER A 84 -8.30 4.57 4.40
CA SER A 84 -9.76 4.67 4.58
C SER A 84 -10.37 3.55 5.42
N VAL A 85 -9.71 2.40 5.48
CA VAL A 85 -10.12 1.27 6.34
C VAL A 85 -9.22 1.12 7.58
N GLY A 86 -8.34 2.09 7.82
CA GLY A 86 -7.48 2.14 9.01
C GLY A 86 -6.37 1.09 9.03
N ILE A 87 -6.04 0.44 7.90
CA ILE A 87 -4.90 -0.50 7.83
C ILE A 87 -3.56 0.22 8.03
N ILE A 88 -3.47 1.42 7.45
CA ILE A 88 -2.33 2.32 7.62
C ILE A 88 -2.79 3.67 8.13
N GLU A 89 -1.87 4.44 8.69
CA GLU A 89 -2.11 5.83 9.08
C GLU A 89 -0.89 6.70 8.78
N VAL A 90 -1.06 8.03 8.87
CA VAL A 90 0.05 8.98 8.76
C VAL A 90 0.69 9.16 10.14
N ALA A 91 1.80 8.45 10.36
CA ALA A 91 2.62 8.53 11.57
C ALA A 91 3.10 9.95 11.88
N LYS A 92 3.58 10.65 10.85
CA LYS A 92 4.15 12.00 10.98
C LYS A 92 4.24 12.74 9.65
N LEU A 93 4.38 14.06 9.77
CA LEU A 93 4.78 14.94 8.69
C LEU A 93 6.28 15.22 8.80
N ARG A 94 7.06 14.84 7.78
CA ARG A 94 8.47 15.16 7.66
C ARG A 94 8.62 16.53 7.00
N PRO A 95 9.29 17.51 7.64
CA PRO A 95 9.62 18.77 7.00
C PRO A 95 10.44 18.53 5.74
N THR A 96 10.14 19.29 4.69
CA THR A 96 10.91 19.28 3.46
C THR A 96 11.74 20.57 3.37
N GLU A 97 12.85 20.49 2.65
CA GLU A 97 13.68 21.66 2.40
C GLU A 97 12.97 22.66 1.47
N HIS A 98 13.42 23.92 1.51
CA HIS A 98 13.03 24.96 0.55
C HIS A 98 11.51 25.26 0.45
N LYS A 99 10.83 25.44 1.58
CA LYS A 99 9.40 25.84 1.65
C LYS A 99 8.45 24.91 0.86
N ARG A 100 8.85 23.66 0.64
CA ARG A 100 7.96 22.66 0.04
C ARG A 100 6.94 22.19 1.07
N ALA A 101 5.86 21.57 0.57
CA ALA A 101 4.90 20.91 1.45
C ALA A 101 5.60 19.78 2.23
N PRO A 102 5.27 19.58 3.52
CA PRO A 102 5.83 18.48 4.29
C PRO A 102 5.42 17.12 3.69
N GLU A 103 6.29 16.13 3.80
CA GLU A 103 6.04 14.78 3.33
C GLU A 103 5.31 13.97 4.39
N LYS A 104 4.27 13.24 3.99
CA LYS A 104 3.64 12.23 4.84
C LYS A 104 4.58 11.03 4.99
N VAL A 105 4.63 10.50 6.21
CA VAL A 105 5.23 9.20 6.54
C VAL A 105 4.09 8.31 7.04
N TRP A 106 3.93 7.14 6.42
CA TRP A 106 2.88 6.17 6.77
C TRP A 106 3.45 5.03 7.60
N GLU A 107 2.59 4.42 8.43
CA GLU A 107 2.89 3.21 9.18
C GLU A 107 1.68 2.26 9.21
N LEU A 108 1.92 0.99 9.57
CA LEU A 108 0.83 0.06 9.85
C LEU A 108 0.14 0.47 11.16
N ASN A 109 -1.19 0.57 11.14
CA ASN A 109 -2.00 0.87 12.31
C ASN A 109 -2.65 -0.40 12.91
N LEU A 110 -2.55 -1.54 12.21
CA LEU A 110 -3.15 -2.81 12.61
C LEU A 110 -2.09 -3.91 12.71
N ASP A 111 -2.16 -4.70 13.77
CA ASP A 111 -1.38 -5.93 13.92
C ASP A 111 -2.17 -7.15 13.42
N LYS A 112 -3.49 -7.10 13.57
CA LYS A 112 -4.39 -8.22 13.26
C LYS A 112 -5.77 -7.72 12.83
N LEU A 113 -6.28 -8.29 11.74
CA LEU A 113 -7.66 -8.14 11.30
C LEU A 113 -8.40 -9.45 11.55
N ILE A 114 -9.53 -9.40 12.27
CA ILE A 114 -10.43 -10.53 12.52
C ILE A 114 -11.75 -10.23 11.81
N ILE A 115 -12.23 -11.20 11.05
CA ILE A 115 -13.51 -11.09 10.32
C ILE A 115 -14.49 -12.08 10.94
N ASN A 116 -15.55 -11.55 11.52
CA ASN A 116 -16.62 -12.33 12.12
C ASN A 116 -17.72 -12.56 11.07
N PHE A 117 -17.94 -13.84 10.73
CA PHE A 117 -18.95 -14.26 9.75
C PHE A 117 -20.27 -14.67 10.39
N LYS A 118 -20.33 -14.68 11.72
CA LYS A 118 -21.52 -15.04 12.49
C LYS A 118 -21.84 -13.87 13.40
N ASP A 119 -23.11 -13.48 13.40
CA ASP A 119 -23.70 -12.65 14.44
C ASP A 119 -23.81 -13.43 15.76
#